data_AF-A0A3P6A788-F1
#
_entry.id   AF-A0A3P6A788-F1
#
_cell.length_a   1.000
_cell.length_b   1.000
_cell.length_c   1.000
_cell.angle_alpha   90.00
_cell.angle_beta   90.00
_cell.angle_gamma   90.00
#
_symmetry.space_group_name_H-M   'P 1'
#
loop_
_entity.id
_entity.type
_entity.pdbx_description
1 polymer ?
#
loop_
_entity_poly.entity_id
_entity_poly.type
_entity_poly.pdbx_seq_one_letter_code
_entity_poly.pdbx_strand_id
1 'polypeptide(L)'
;MSYSTILSHNSFLSLATKFTTRGSRLQCTLAMARSAVDETSDSGAFQRTASTFRNFVSRDSNSQFPAESGRYHLYISYACPWASRCLSYLKIKGLDDAITFSSVKPIWGRTKESDEHMDQDL
;
A
#
# COMPACT_ATOMS: atom_id res chain seq x y z
N MET A 1 61.83 -12.40 11.75
CA MET A 1 60.72 -13.35 11.47
C MET A 1 60.47 -14.10 12.77
N SER A 2 59.42 -13.69 13.49
CA SER A 2 59.21 -13.97 14.92
C SER A 2 58.56 -15.32 15.22
N TYR A 3 58.73 -15.71 16.48
CA TYR A 3 58.62 -17.04 17.10
C TYR A 3 57.20 -17.59 17.34
N SER A 4 57.12 -18.92 17.19
CA SER A 4 56.43 -20.00 17.91
C SER A 4 55.48 -19.75 19.13
N THR A 5 54.40 -20.55 19.12
CA THR A 5 53.72 -21.37 20.19
C THR A 5 52.78 -20.82 21.31
N ILE A 6 51.65 -21.57 21.46
CA ILE A 6 50.93 -22.07 22.67
C ILE A 6 49.81 -21.22 23.35
N LEU A 7 48.60 -21.80 23.27
CA LEU A 7 47.48 -21.96 24.21
C LEU A 7 47.44 -21.19 25.56
N SER A 8 46.26 -20.59 25.85
CA SER A 8 45.64 -20.50 27.18
C SER A 8 44.14 -20.21 27.00
N HIS A 9 43.27 -21.22 27.13
CA HIS A 9 42.44 -21.54 28.31
C HIS A 9 41.50 -20.41 28.82
N ASN A 10 40.21 -20.65 28.55
CA ASN A 10 39.02 -20.44 29.39
C ASN A 10 38.87 -19.14 30.19
N SER A 11 37.80 -18.39 29.89
CA SER A 11 36.96 -17.79 30.92
C SER A 11 35.54 -17.60 30.38
N PHE A 12 34.71 -18.61 30.67
CA PHE A 12 33.28 -18.52 30.84
C PHE A 12 32.95 -17.33 31.76
N LEU A 13 32.18 -16.36 31.30
CA LEU A 13 31.34 -15.53 32.17
C LEU A 13 30.15 -14.99 31.38
N SER A 14 29.05 -15.68 31.64
CA SER A 14 27.68 -15.26 31.45
C SER A 14 27.46 -13.80 31.86
N LEU A 15 26.84 -13.00 30.99
CA LEU A 15 26.03 -11.88 31.46
C LEU A 15 24.73 -11.80 30.66
N ALA A 16 23.66 -12.00 31.42
CA ALA A 16 22.28 -12.11 31.02
C ALA A 16 21.81 -11.04 30.03
N THR A 17 21.27 -11.52 28.91
CA THR A 17 20.41 -10.76 28.01
C THR A 17 19.16 -10.34 28.79
N LYS A 18 19.05 -9.06 29.14
CA LYS A 18 17.79 -8.50 29.67
C LYS A 18 16.81 -8.39 28.50
N PHE A 19 16.03 -9.44 28.30
CA PHE A 19 14.88 -9.42 27.41
C PHE A 19 13.78 -8.57 28.07
N THR A 20 13.87 -7.25 27.90
CA THR A 20 12.75 -6.35 28.21
C THR A 20 11.73 -6.51 27.10
N THR A 21 10.68 -7.28 27.39
CA THR A 21 9.45 -7.31 26.59
C THR A 21 8.71 -5.99 26.81
N ARG A 22 9.18 -4.91 26.16
CA ARG A 22 8.37 -3.70 26.08
C ARG A 22 7.30 -3.98 25.02
N GLY A 23 6.15 -4.47 25.48
CA GLY A 23 4.95 -4.57 24.67
C GLY A 23 4.56 -3.19 24.18
N SER A 24 5.14 -2.76 23.07
CA SER A 24 4.58 -1.70 22.25
C SER A 24 3.30 -2.27 21.68
N ARG A 25 2.18 -1.99 22.35
CA ARG A 25 0.89 -1.94 21.70
C ARG A 25 1.09 -0.93 20.57
N LEU A 26 1.37 -1.45 19.37
CA LEU A 26 1.34 -0.66 18.15
C LEU A 26 -0.08 -0.14 18.08
N GLN A 27 -0.29 1.07 18.58
CA GLN A 27 -1.41 1.89 18.14
C GLN A 27 -1.11 2.13 16.67
N CYS A 28 -1.59 1.21 15.84
CA CYS A 28 -2.02 1.56 14.51
C CYS A 28 -3.13 2.58 14.74
N THR A 29 -2.76 3.86 14.79
CA THR A 29 -3.71 4.94 14.56
C THR A 29 -4.22 4.66 13.15
N LEU A 30 -5.34 3.95 13.08
CA LEU A 30 -6.11 3.82 11.87
C LEU A 30 -6.43 5.27 11.49
N ALA A 31 -5.68 5.82 10.54
CA ALA A 31 -5.99 7.13 10.01
C ALA A 31 -7.39 6.99 9.42
N MET A 32 -8.36 7.71 10.00
CA MET A 32 -9.72 7.70 9.50
C MET A 32 -9.73 8.07 8.02
N ALA A 33 -10.65 7.48 7.26
CA ALA A 33 -10.84 7.86 5.87
C ALA A 33 -11.09 9.37 5.80
N ARG A 34 -10.32 10.07 4.96
CA ARG A 34 -10.47 11.52 4.79
C ARG A 34 -11.80 11.83 4.15
N SER A 35 -12.51 12.77 4.73
CA SER A 35 -13.79 13.26 4.27
C SER A 35 -13.61 14.53 3.43
N ALA A 36 -14.65 14.93 2.69
CA ALA A 36 -14.60 16.15 1.89
C ALA A 36 -14.38 17.43 2.73
N VAL A 37 -14.78 17.40 4.02
CA VAL A 37 -14.56 18.54 4.92
C VAL A 37 -13.09 18.71 5.28
N ASP A 38 -12.32 17.62 5.34
CA ASP A 38 -10.87 17.65 5.58
C ASP A 38 -10.09 18.25 4.40
N GLU A 39 -10.71 18.27 3.21
CA GLU A 39 -10.13 18.81 1.97
C GLU A 39 -10.66 20.22 1.66
N THR A 40 -11.35 20.87 2.60
CA THR A 40 -11.86 22.23 2.43
C THR A 40 -11.03 23.19 3.28
N SER A 41 -10.46 24.24 2.68
CA SER A 41 -9.74 25.26 3.45
C SER A 41 -10.69 26.21 4.18
N ASP A 42 -10.17 26.99 5.12
CA ASP A 42 -10.94 28.01 5.87
C ASP A 42 -11.68 29.01 4.95
N SER A 43 -11.17 29.21 3.74
CA SER A 43 -11.79 30.03 2.69
C SER A 43 -12.91 29.35 1.89
N GLY A 44 -13.22 28.08 2.16
CA GLY A 44 -14.19 27.27 1.43
C GLY A 44 -13.68 26.67 0.12
N ALA A 45 -12.41 26.87 -0.23
CA ALA A 45 -11.84 26.27 -1.44
C ALA A 45 -11.53 24.79 -1.23
N PHE A 46 -11.90 23.96 -2.21
CA PHE A 46 -11.58 22.54 -2.21
C PHE A 46 -10.13 22.29 -2.63
N GLN A 47 -9.32 21.74 -1.73
CA GLN A 47 -7.91 21.43 -1.91
C GLN A 47 -7.69 19.92 -1.83
N ARG A 48 -7.53 19.29 -3.00
CA ARG A 48 -7.29 17.84 -3.09
C ARG A 48 -5.99 17.43 -2.42
N THR A 49 -6.06 16.37 -1.63
CA THR A 49 -4.87 15.67 -1.13
C THR A 49 -3.99 15.18 -2.28
N ALA A 50 -2.68 15.28 -2.12
CA ALA A 50 -1.72 14.72 -3.08
C ALA A 50 -1.78 13.18 -3.09
N SER A 51 -1.84 12.58 -4.29
CA SER A 51 -1.83 11.12 -4.46
C SER A 51 -0.51 10.50 -4.02
N THR A 52 -0.60 9.42 -3.23
CA THR A 52 0.54 8.69 -2.67
C THR A 52 1.24 7.78 -3.69
N PHE A 53 0.47 7.11 -4.56
CA PHE A 53 1.03 6.14 -5.52
C PHE A 53 1.34 6.83 -6.84
N ARG A 54 2.63 6.95 -7.16
CA ARG A 54 3.13 7.65 -8.36
C ARG A 54 4.20 6.88 -9.13
N ASN A 55 4.20 5.56 -8.96
CA ASN A 55 5.11 4.67 -9.69
C ASN A 55 4.68 4.53 -11.16
N PHE A 56 5.62 4.17 -12.02
CA PHE A 56 5.40 4.00 -13.46
C PHE A 56 5.78 2.60 -13.91
N VAL A 57 4.96 2.04 -14.80
CA VAL A 57 5.29 0.81 -15.53
C VAL A 57 6.20 1.18 -16.69
N SER A 58 7.33 0.47 -16.84
CA SER A 58 8.33 0.72 -17.87
C SER A 58 8.56 -0.50 -18.75
N ARG A 59 9.04 -0.28 -19.98
CA ARG A 59 9.48 -1.34 -20.89
C ARG A 59 10.83 -1.94 -20.47
N ASP A 60 11.61 -1.20 -19.68
CA ASP A 60 12.91 -1.67 -19.21
C ASP A 60 12.75 -2.87 -18.26
N SER A 61 13.50 -3.94 -18.55
CA SER A 61 13.53 -5.17 -17.75
C SER A 61 14.12 -4.96 -16.36
N ASN A 62 14.95 -3.93 -16.17
CA ASN A 62 15.54 -3.60 -14.88
C ASN A 62 14.69 -2.62 -14.06
N SER A 63 13.53 -2.19 -14.58
CA SER A 63 12.64 -1.30 -13.83
C SER A 63 12.00 -2.01 -12.64
N GLN A 64 11.56 -1.26 -11.63
CA GLN A 64 10.81 -1.83 -10.50
C GLN A 64 9.47 -2.45 -10.95
N PHE A 65 8.89 -1.93 -12.04
CA PHE A 65 7.61 -2.35 -12.60
C PHE A 65 7.74 -2.60 -14.11
N PRO A 66 8.31 -3.75 -14.54
CA PRO A 66 8.39 -4.12 -15.96
C PRO A 66 7.00 -4.39 -16.57
N ALA A 67 6.85 -4.05 -17.85
CA ALA A 67 5.64 -4.29 -18.63
C ALA A 67 5.49 -5.76 -19.05
N GLU A 68 4.83 -6.56 -18.21
CA GLU A 68 4.58 -7.99 -18.43
C GLU A 68 3.08 -8.29 -18.50
N SER A 69 2.70 -9.22 -19.38
CA SER A 69 1.30 -9.66 -19.53
C SER A 69 0.85 -10.46 -18.31
N GLY A 70 -0.38 -10.24 -17.84
CA GLY A 70 -0.98 -10.95 -16.71
C GLY A 70 -0.47 -10.51 -15.33
N ARG A 71 0.46 -9.55 -15.25
CA ARG A 71 1.04 -9.10 -13.97
C ARG A 71 0.24 -8.01 -13.26
N TYR A 72 -0.47 -7.17 -14.02
CA TYR A 72 -1.16 -6.00 -13.49
C TYR A 72 -2.67 -6.22 -13.46
N HIS A 73 -3.31 -5.69 -12.41
CA HIS A 73 -4.75 -5.71 -12.24
C HIS A 73 -5.29 -4.29 -12.01
N LEU A 74 -6.39 -3.96 -12.68
CA LEU A 74 -7.02 -2.65 -12.60
C LEU A 74 -8.30 -2.70 -11.77
N TYR A 75 -8.34 -1.94 -10.68
CA TYR A 75 -9.58 -1.76 -9.90
C TYR A 75 -10.31 -0.50 -10.37
N ILE A 76 -11.60 -0.61 -10.69
CA ILE A 76 -12.41 0.50 -11.20
C ILE A 76 -13.78 0.58 -10.53
N SER A 77 -14.42 1.74 -10.64
CA SER A 77 -15.86 1.89 -10.47
C SER A 77 -16.41 2.58 -11.72
N TYR A 78 -17.49 2.05 -12.30
CA TYR A 78 -18.14 2.68 -13.46
C TYR A 78 -18.70 4.08 -13.15
N ALA A 79 -18.96 4.38 -11.87
CA ALA A 79 -19.41 5.70 -11.44
C ALA A 79 -18.29 6.75 -11.38
N CYS A 80 -17.01 6.33 -11.36
CA CYS A 80 -15.88 7.23 -11.17
C CYS A 80 -15.29 7.69 -12.52
N PRO A 81 -15.30 9.00 -12.85
CA PRO A 81 -14.81 9.48 -14.14
C PRO A 81 -13.29 9.30 -14.32
N TRP A 82 -12.54 9.24 -13.21
CA TRP A 82 -11.09 9.03 -13.23
C TRP A 82 -10.74 7.59 -13.58
N ALA A 83 -11.42 6.63 -12.94
CA ALA A 83 -11.24 5.21 -13.21
C ALA A 83 -11.75 4.81 -14.59
N SER A 84 -12.90 5.37 -15.01
CA SER A 84 -13.45 5.15 -16.35
C SER A 84 -12.48 5.58 -17.46
N ARG A 85 -11.67 6.62 -17.24
CA ARG A 85 -10.60 7.01 -18.19
C ARG A 85 -9.58 5.90 -18.39
N CYS A 86 -9.15 5.25 -17.31
CA CYS A 86 -8.20 4.14 -17.38
C CYS A 86 -8.78 2.95 -18.15
N LEU A 87 -10.05 2.60 -17.88
CA LEU A 87 -10.73 1.53 -18.59
C LEU A 87 -10.86 1.83 -20.09
N SER A 88 -11.27 3.05 -20.46
CA SER A 88 -11.36 3.45 -21.87
C SER A 88 -10.03 3.30 -22.60
N TYR A 89 -8.93 3.69 -21.96
CA TYR A 89 -7.60 3.56 -22.57
C TYR A 89 -7.16 2.10 -22.72
N LEU A 90 -7.45 1.27 -21.71
CA LEU A 90 -7.20 -0.18 -21.75
C LEU A 90 -7.89 -0.82 -22.97
N LYS A 91 -9.15 -0.48 -23.22
CA LYS A 91 -9.93 -0.94 -24.38
C LYS A 91 -9.40 -0.41 -25.71
N ILE A 92 -9.12 0.89 -25.80
CA ILE A 92 -8.60 1.50 -27.04
C ILE A 92 -7.25 0.91 -27.43
N LYS A 93 -6.42 0.51 -26.46
CA LYS A 93 -5.13 -0.14 -26.71
C LYS A 93 -5.21 -1.65 -26.89
N GLY A 94 -6.38 -2.26 -26.72
CA GLY A 94 -6.55 -3.71 -26.83
C GLY A 94 -5.75 -4.49 -25.78
N LEU A 95 -5.61 -3.94 -24.56
CA LEU A 95 -4.85 -4.57 -23.48
C LEU A 95 -5.68 -5.52 -22.61
N ASP A 96 -6.86 -5.91 -23.10
CA ASP A 96 -7.84 -6.74 -22.39
C ASP A 96 -7.29 -8.11 -21.99
N ASP A 97 -6.47 -8.71 -22.83
CA ASP A 97 -5.86 -10.01 -22.56
C ASP A 97 -4.67 -9.91 -21.60
N ALA A 98 -4.08 -8.73 -21.46
CA ALA A 98 -2.86 -8.50 -20.67
C ALA A 98 -3.13 -7.96 -19.26
N ILE A 99 -4.18 -7.15 -19.09
CA ILE A 99 -4.50 -6.48 -17.83
C ILE A 99 -5.94 -6.82 -17.47
N THR A 100 -6.09 -7.62 -16.41
CA THR A 100 -7.41 -7.95 -15.87
C THR A 100 -7.97 -6.79 -15.04
N PHE A 101 -9.29 -6.68 -14.91
CA PHE A 101 -9.91 -5.64 -14.10
C PHE A 101 -11.05 -6.16 -13.23
N SER A 102 -11.28 -5.49 -12.10
CA SER A 102 -12.41 -5.73 -11.20
C SER A 102 -13.19 -4.44 -11.01
N SER A 103 -14.51 -4.52 -11.11
CA SER A 103 -15.41 -3.39 -10.88
C SER A 103 -15.99 -3.43 -9.47
N VAL A 104 -15.90 -2.32 -8.74
CA VAL A 104 -16.47 -2.16 -7.40
C VAL A 104 -17.90 -1.59 -7.48
N LYS A 105 -18.64 -1.74 -6.38
CA LYS A 105 -20.02 -1.23 -6.27
C LYS A 105 -20.03 0.30 -6.44
N PRO A 106 -21.04 0.87 -7.13
CA PRO A 106 -21.13 2.31 -7.33
C PRO A 106 -21.65 3.05 -6.09
N ILE A 107 -22.39 2.34 -5.23
CA ILE A 107 -22.85 2.85 -3.94
C ILE A 107 -21.77 2.63 -2.90
N TRP A 108 -21.53 3.64 -2.07
CA TRP A 108 -20.73 3.50 -0.87
C TRP A 108 -21.48 2.61 0.12
N GLY A 109 -20.79 1.61 0.66
CA GLY A 109 -21.37 0.66 1.59
C GLY A 109 -20.38 -0.46 1.91
N ARG A 110 -20.82 -1.38 2.77
CA ARG A 110 -20.00 -2.50 3.23
C ARG A 110 -19.55 -3.36 2.04
N THR A 111 -18.24 -3.58 1.96
CA THR A 111 -17.65 -4.41 0.89
C THR A 111 -17.82 -5.90 1.22
N LYS A 112 -17.87 -6.25 2.52
CA LYS A 112 -18.17 -7.58 3.05
C LYS A 112 -19.16 -7.48 4.21
N GLU A 113 -19.97 -8.52 4.40
CA GLU A 113 -20.95 -8.63 5.50
C GLU A 113 -20.29 -8.59 6.89
N SER A 114 -19.00 -8.90 6.98
CA SER A 114 -18.21 -8.87 8.22
C SER A 114 -17.40 -7.59 8.41
N ASP A 115 -17.40 -6.65 7.45
CA ASP A 115 -16.59 -5.42 7.59
C ASP A 115 -17.24 -4.52 8.63
N GLU A 116 -16.66 -4.37 9.81
CA GLU A 116 -17.15 -3.46 10.88
C GLU A 116 -17.02 -1.97 10.52
N HIS A 117 -16.55 -1.66 9.31
CA HIS A 117 -16.38 -0.30 8.83
C HIS A 117 -17.71 0.27 8.32
N MET A 118 -18.36 1.00 9.22
CA MET A 118 -19.45 1.98 9.06
C MET A 118 -20.89 1.45 8.95
N ASP A 119 -21.54 1.38 10.13
CA ASP A 119 -23.00 1.52 10.33
C ASP A 119 -23.29 2.82 11.14
N GLN A 120 -22.72 3.95 10.73
CA GLN A 120 -23.01 5.25 11.37
C GLN A 120 -23.24 6.28 10.26
N ASP A 121 -24.41 6.23 9.65
CA ASP A 121 -25.03 7.32 8.87
C ASP A 121 -26.44 6.86 8.42
N LEU A 122 -27.36 6.71 9.38
CA LEU A 122 -28.80 6.91 9.20
C LEU A 122 -29.26 7.95 10.21
#